data_AF-A0A4Z2J104-F1
#
_entry.id   AF-A0A4Z2J104-F1
#
_cell.length_a   1.000
_cell.length_b   1.000
_cell.length_c   1.000
_cell.angle_alpha   90.00
_cell.angle_beta   90.00
_cell.angle_gamma   90.00
#
_symmetry.space_group_name_H-M   'P 1'
#
loop_
_entity.id
_entity.type
_entity.pdbx_description
1 polymer ?
#
loop_
_entity_poly.entity_id
_entity_poly.type
_entity_poly.pdbx_seq_one_letter_code
_entity_poly.pdbx_strand_id
1 'polypeptide(L)'
;MSFFTVHSRPKGAYLRNIDSFIRAVEQVEDSNPGLSPLALVRALRRTAGNDDVMTVHFLGASYNLTDAEVLETAILNASSFSFFDKAIHHIVTDYGEERGVVLAPDGTTLALAPLLLGIESGLKAKMEGTPAVGLFPLTLGRTLGLSFLSLKDFPPSFRLGPNGCWDNVDRPKLFKLSRPATLATDAVINGGMDGAILGMDFSNLPASEEPHALSEVLKGYYSFILQEGQGLDAVTSHVSARRREISRSTLEPLDLYSQVMETLALVWKLEKTEWIALDTEVGKAVTDGLQAFVHKYWDCPQIIARCQWGAKAHQGTPIPLSLPLQFLYVHHTYQPSSPCLSFQNCSRDMRSMQRFHQEDRGWSDIGYR
;
A
#
# COMPACT_ATOMS: atom_id res chain seq x y z
N MET A 1 36.90 -21.61 -28.19
CA MET A 1 36.97 -20.69 -27.03
C MET A 1 35.78 -19.75 -27.12
N SER A 2 34.68 -20.08 -26.44
CA SER A 2 33.48 -19.24 -26.40
C SER A 2 33.63 -18.19 -25.31
N PHE A 3 33.57 -16.93 -25.70
CA PHE A 3 33.57 -15.80 -24.79
C PHE A 3 32.19 -15.71 -24.12
N PHE A 4 32.11 -16.11 -22.85
CA PHE A 4 30.97 -15.74 -22.00
C PHE A 4 31.13 -14.27 -21.63
N THR A 5 30.37 -13.40 -22.29
CA THR A 5 30.17 -12.01 -21.88
C THR A 5 29.40 -11.98 -20.55
N VAL A 6 30.15 -11.90 -19.45
CA VAL A 6 29.62 -11.52 -18.14
C VAL A 6 29.08 -10.10 -18.26
N HIS A 7 27.76 -9.96 -18.33
CA HIS A 7 27.11 -8.66 -18.19
C HIS A 7 27.32 -8.20 -16.74
N SER A 8 28.30 -7.33 -16.55
CA SER A 8 28.44 -6.56 -15.31
C SER A 8 27.15 -5.77 -15.08
N ARG A 9 26.31 -6.25 -14.16
CA ARG A 9 25.14 -5.50 -13.67
C ARG A 9 25.62 -4.11 -13.23
N PRO A 10 25.08 -3.00 -13.76
CA PRO A 10 25.29 -1.71 -13.13
C PRO A 10 24.77 -1.85 -11.70
N LYS A 11 25.48 -1.30 -10.71
CA LYS A 11 24.94 -1.03 -9.37
C LYS A 11 23.82 0.02 -9.51
N GLY A 12 22.70 -0.37 -10.11
CA GLY A 12 21.53 0.46 -10.30
C GLY A 12 20.91 0.70 -8.93
N ALA A 13 20.78 1.97 -8.55
CA ALA A 13 20.07 2.35 -7.34
C ALA A 13 18.68 1.67 -7.31
N TYR A 14 18.40 0.97 -6.22
CA TYR A 14 17.12 0.29 -5.97
C TYR A 14 15.97 1.28 -6.15
N LEU A 15 15.08 1.03 -7.12
CA LEU A 15 13.89 1.84 -7.34
C LEU A 15 12.76 1.30 -6.46
N ARG A 16 12.09 2.20 -5.75
CA ARG A 16 10.98 1.89 -4.83
C ARG A 16 9.63 2.06 -5.53
N ASN A 17 9.43 1.32 -6.61
CA ASN A 17 8.13 1.22 -7.29
C ASN A 17 7.66 -0.25 -7.34
N ILE A 18 6.35 -0.45 -7.44
CA ILE A 18 5.76 -1.79 -7.40
C ILE A 18 6.22 -2.66 -8.58
N ASP A 19 6.44 -2.08 -9.77
CA ASP A 19 6.90 -2.83 -10.96
C ASP A 19 8.29 -3.44 -10.76
N SER A 20 9.15 -2.79 -9.98
CA SER A 20 10.47 -3.34 -9.62
C SER A 20 10.34 -4.48 -8.62
N PHE A 21 9.39 -4.39 -7.69
CA PHE A 21 9.09 -5.48 -6.76
C PHE A 21 8.48 -6.68 -7.49
N ILE A 22 7.48 -6.46 -8.36
CA ILE A 22 6.84 -7.52 -9.16
C ILE A 22 7.87 -8.25 -10.02
N ARG A 23 8.76 -7.53 -10.71
CA ARG A 23 9.84 -8.15 -11.51
C ARG A 23 10.81 -8.98 -10.67
N ALA A 24 11.09 -8.56 -9.44
CA ALA A 24 11.94 -9.33 -8.54
C ALA A 24 11.24 -10.62 -8.06
N VAL A 25 9.93 -10.56 -7.80
CA VAL A 25 9.09 -11.72 -7.48
C VAL A 25 9.04 -12.69 -8.68
N GLU A 26 8.73 -12.18 -9.88
CA GLU A 26 8.70 -12.95 -11.13
C GLU A 26 10.03 -13.67 -11.38
N GLN A 27 11.17 -12.99 -11.15
CA GLN A 27 12.49 -13.62 -11.27
C GLN A 27 12.71 -14.79 -10.29
N VAL A 28 12.16 -14.72 -9.07
CA VAL A 28 12.24 -15.82 -8.10
C VAL A 28 11.36 -16.98 -8.54
N GLU A 29 10.15 -16.70 -9.02
CA GLU A 29 9.21 -17.70 -9.53
C GLU A 29 9.78 -18.43 -10.76
N ASP A 30 10.31 -17.70 -11.74
CA ASP A 30 10.95 -18.24 -12.95
C ASP A 30 12.15 -19.14 -12.62
N SER A 31 12.92 -18.77 -11.60
CA SER A 31 14.11 -19.53 -11.17
C SER A 31 13.75 -20.78 -10.36
N ASN A 32 12.52 -20.89 -9.87
CA ASN A 32 12.07 -21.99 -9.00
C ASN A 32 10.72 -22.54 -9.48
N PRO A 33 10.67 -23.23 -10.64
CA PRO A 33 9.44 -23.84 -11.13
C PRO A 33 8.84 -24.80 -10.10
N GLY A 34 7.57 -24.63 -9.75
CA GLY A 34 6.87 -25.42 -8.74
C GLY A 34 6.86 -24.82 -7.33
N LEU A 35 7.51 -23.67 -7.11
CA LEU A 35 7.35 -22.89 -5.90
C LEU A 35 5.90 -22.40 -5.77
N SER A 36 5.20 -22.79 -4.71
CA SER A 36 3.83 -22.33 -4.49
C SER A 36 3.80 -20.85 -4.06
N PRO A 37 2.75 -20.07 -4.43
CA PRO A 37 2.61 -18.68 -3.99
C PRO A 37 2.60 -18.53 -2.47
N LEU A 38 1.99 -19.47 -1.74
CA LEU A 38 1.95 -19.44 -0.28
C LEU A 38 3.35 -19.59 0.32
N ALA A 39 4.14 -20.51 -0.22
CA ALA A 39 5.51 -20.71 0.23
C ALA A 39 6.35 -19.45 -0.06
N LEU A 40 6.23 -18.88 -1.27
CA LEU A 40 6.93 -17.64 -1.62
C LEU A 40 6.63 -16.48 -0.67
N VAL A 41 5.35 -16.18 -0.41
CA VAL A 41 4.98 -15.07 0.48
C VAL A 41 5.48 -15.31 1.91
N ARG A 42 5.44 -16.56 2.40
CA ARG A 42 5.99 -16.93 3.71
C ARG A 42 7.50 -16.70 3.79
N ALA A 43 8.26 -17.00 2.73
CA ALA A 43 9.69 -16.67 2.70
C ALA A 43 9.95 -15.17 2.65
N LEU A 44 9.13 -14.40 1.93
CA LEU A 44 9.23 -12.95 1.90
C LEU A 44 8.99 -12.35 3.29
N ARG A 45 7.98 -12.85 4.03
CA ARG A 45 7.73 -12.48 5.43
C ARG A 45 8.93 -12.78 6.32
N ARG A 46 9.51 -13.98 6.20
CA ARG A 46 10.73 -14.37 6.93
C ARG A 46 11.90 -13.44 6.63
N THR A 47 12.15 -13.18 5.35
CA THR A 47 13.26 -12.34 4.86
C THR A 47 13.19 -10.92 5.42
N ALA A 48 11.99 -10.37 5.52
CA ALA A 48 11.76 -9.03 6.06
C ALA A 48 11.80 -8.96 7.60
N GLY A 49 11.87 -10.10 8.28
CA GLY A 49 11.79 -10.15 9.74
C GLY A 49 10.41 -9.77 10.28
N ASN A 50 9.35 -10.06 9.51
CA ASN A 50 7.97 -9.68 9.86
C ASN A 50 7.26 -10.73 10.74
N ASP A 51 8.01 -11.58 11.44
CA ASP A 51 7.47 -12.50 12.44
C ASP A 51 7.31 -11.77 13.78
N ASP A 52 6.08 -11.68 14.25
CA ASP A 52 5.68 -11.16 15.55
C ASP A 52 4.60 -12.06 16.18
N VAL A 53 4.17 -11.75 17.39
CA VAL A 53 3.19 -12.58 18.12
C VAL A 53 1.87 -12.76 17.37
N MET A 54 1.42 -11.75 16.60
CA MET A 54 0.16 -11.77 15.88
C MET A 54 0.28 -12.58 14.58
N THR A 55 1.33 -12.32 13.79
CA THR A 55 1.60 -13.07 12.57
C THR A 55 1.87 -14.54 12.86
N VAL A 56 2.62 -14.86 13.92
CA VAL A 56 2.82 -16.26 14.36
C VAL A 56 1.52 -16.89 14.82
N HIS A 57 0.65 -16.15 15.53
CA HIS A 57 -0.65 -16.66 15.96
C HIS A 57 -1.54 -17.08 14.78
N PHE A 58 -1.64 -16.25 13.74
CA PHE A 58 -2.54 -16.51 12.60
C PHE A 58 -1.90 -17.36 11.50
N LEU A 59 -0.63 -17.12 11.17
CA LEU A 59 0.04 -17.71 10.01
C LEU A 59 1.00 -18.84 10.39
N GLY A 60 1.38 -18.93 11.67
CA GLY A 60 2.45 -19.81 12.14
C GLY A 60 3.84 -19.19 11.94
N ALA A 61 4.82 -19.77 12.65
CA ALA A 61 6.22 -19.37 12.53
C ALA A 61 6.73 -19.58 11.10
N SER A 62 7.39 -18.57 10.52
CA SER A 62 7.85 -18.63 9.13
C SER A 62 9.00 -19.62 8.89
N TYR A 63 9.67 -20.06 9.96
CA TYR A 63 10.82 -20.99 9.93
C TYR A 63 10.46 -22.47 10.13
N ASN A 64 9.20 -22.80 10.43
CA ASN A 64 8.81 -24.14 10.92
C ASN A 64 8.26 -25.08 9.83
N LEU A 65 8.89 -25.21 8.67
CA LEU A 65 8.37 -26.07 7.58
C LEU A 65 9.43 -26.76 6.72
N THR A 66 9.06 -27.93 6.20
CA THR A 66 9.84 -28.76 5.25
C THR A 66 10.11 -28.10 3.90
N ASP A 67 9.25 -27.17 3.47
CA ASP A 67 9.47 -26.37 2.25
C ASP A 67 10.57 -25.31 2.43
N ALA A 68 11.06 -25.10 3.65
CA ALA A 68 12.06 -24.09 3.97
C ALA A 68 13.40 -24.32 3.28
N GLU A 69 13.81 -25.56 2.99
CA GLU A 69 15.12 -25.82 2.34
C GLU A 69 15.17 -25.29 0.90
N VAL A 70 14.09 -25.47 0.13
CA VAL A 70 13.98 -24.95 -1.26
C VAL A 70 13.84 -23.42 -1.25
N LEU A 71 13.05 -22.89 -0.31
CA LEU A 71 12.82 -21.46 -0.09
C LEU A 71 14.08 -20.70 0.33
N GLU A 72 14.86 -21.29 1.24
CA GLU A 72 16.13 -20.75 1.73
C GLU A 72 17.09 -20.59 0.56
N THR A 73 17.18 -21.58 -0.31
CA THR A 73 18.07 -21.50 -1.47
C THR A 73 17.60 -20.44 -2.50
N ALA A 74 16.28 -20.31 -2.70
CA ALA A 74 15.69 -19.41 -3.69
C ALA A 74 15.87 -17.91 -3.37
N ILE A 75 15.66 -17.50 -2.11
CA ILE A 75 15.65 -16.09 -1.70
C ILE A 75 16.92 -15.67 -0.95
N LEU A 76 17.64 -16.59 -0.28
CA LEU A 76 18.87 -16.25 0.45
C LEU A 76 20.09 -16.00 -0.43
N ASN A 77 19.95 -15.98 -1.76
CA ASN A 77 20.99 -15.36 -2.56
C ASN A 77 21.18 -13.90 -2.07
N ALA A 78 22.42 -13.51 -1.79
CA ALA A 78 22.69 -12.27 -1.04
C ALA A 78 22.08 -11.01 -1.70
N SER A 79 21.91 -11.02 -3.03
CA SER A 79 21.29 -9.92 -3.76
C SER A 79 19.76 -9.85 -3.62
N SER A 80 19.06 -10.98 -3.71
CA SER A 80 17.60 -11.06 -3.56
C SER A 80 17.21 -10.84 -2.12
N PHE A 81 17.94 -11.43 -1.16
CA PHE A 81 17.72 -11.18 0.26
C PHE A 81 17.79 -9.68 0.57
N SER A 82 18.89 -9.00 0.18
CA SER A 82 19.04 -7.56 0.44
C SER A 82 17.98 -6.71 -0.29
N PHE A 83 17.52 -7.15 -1.46
CA PHE A 83 16.44 -6.49 -2.18
C PHE A 83 15.13 -6.59 -1.38
N PHE A 84 14.68 -7.82 -1.06
CA PHE A 84 13.38 -8.07 -0.43
C PHE A 84 13.30 -7.56 1.01
N ASP A 85 14.39 -7.71 1.78
CA ASP A 85 14.50 -7.12 3.12
C ASP A 85 14.22 -5.61 3.06
N LYS A 86 14.95 -4.86 2.22
CA LYS A 86 14.74 -3.41 2.07
C LYS A 86 13.39 -3.04 1.48
N ALA A 87 12.85 -3.90 0.62
CA ALA A 87 11.56 -3.69 -0.03
C ALA A 87 10.40 -3.76 0.96
N ILE A 88 10.44 -4.75 1.85
CA ILE A 88 9.30 -5.17 2.67
C ILE A 88 9.42 -4.68 4.11
N HIS A 89 10.64 -4.61 4.66
CA HIS A 89 10.87 -4.20 6.04
C HIS A 89 10.42 -2.75 6.23
N HIS A 90 9.29 -2.59 6.94
CA HIS A 90 8.66 -1.31 7.17
C HIS A 90 9.24 -0.64 8.41
N ILE A 91 9.73 0.58 8.24
CA ILE A 91 10.24 1.41 9.34
C ILE A 91 10.14 2.88 8.94
N VAL A 92 9.84 3.74 9.92
CA VAL A 92 9.98 5.19 9.79
C VAL A 92 11.19 5.63 10.59
N THR A 93 12.12 6.33 9.93
CA THR A 93 13.32 6.87 10.58
C THR A 93 13.02 8.17 11.34
N ASP A 94 13.92 8.57 12.24
CA ASP A 94 13.82 9.84 12.98
C ASP A 94 13.75 11.08 12.07
N TYR A 95 14.24 10.97 10.82
CA TYR A 95 14.20 12.05 9.82
C TYR A 95 12.91 12.06 8.98
N GLY A 96 11.95 11.20 9.30
CA GLY A 96 10.67 11.08 8.60
C GLY A 96 10.74 10.35 7.25
N GLU A 97 11.85 9.67 6.95
CA GLU A 97 11.90 8.72 5.82
C GLU A 97 11.11 7.46 6.20
N GLU A 98 10.14 7.08 5.37
CA GLU A 98 9.42 5.82 5.49
C GLU A 98 9.98 4.79 4.50
N ARG A 99 10.38 3.62 5.01
CA ARG A 99 10.93 2.47 4.28
C ARG A 99 9.91 1.33 4.27
N GLY A 100 10.12 0.32 3.43
CA GLY A 100 9.14 -0.75 3.23
C GLY A 100 7.92 -0.34 2.39
N VAL A 101 7.98 0.84 1.76
CA VAL A 101 6.90 1.39 0.90
C VAL A 101 7.35 1.58 -0.54
N VAL A 102 6.40 1.49 -1.47
CA VAL A 102 6.60 1.61 -2.92
C VAL A 102 5.56 2.52 -3.57
N LEU A 103 5.96 3.19 -4.67
CA LEU A 103 5.05 3.93 -5.54
C LEU A 103 4.30 2.97 -6.49
N ALA A 104 2.97 3.06 -6.52
CA ALA A 104 2.11 2.33 -7.44
C ALA A 104 1.80 3.14 -8.71
N PRO A 105 1.42 2.48 -9.84
CA PRO A 105 1.07 3.12 -11.10
C PRO A 105 -0.21 3.98 -11.04
N ASP A 106 -1.01 3.86 -9.99
CA ASP A 106 -2.15 4.73 -9.70
C ASP A 106 -1.75 6.05 -9.01
N GLY A 107 -0.45 6.25 -8.74
CA GLY A 107 0.11 7.44 -8.08
C GLY A 107 0.10 7.40 -6.55
N THR A 108 -0.43 6.32 -5.96
CA THR A 108 -0.44 6.13 -4.51
C THR A 108 0.83 5.46 -4.01
N THR A 109 1.12 5.64 -2.72
CA THR A 109 2.19 4.92 -2.02
C THR A 109 1.56 3.84 -1.16
N LEU A 110 2.14 2.63 -1.13
CA LEU A 110 1.69 1.54 -0.25
C LEU A 110 2.85 0.83 0.44
N ALA A 111 2.60 0.29 1.63
CA ALA A 111 3.52 -0.57 2.36
C ALA A 111 3.37 -2.03 1.91
N LEU A 112 4.48 -2.70 1.62
CA LEU A 112 4.46 -4.09 1.15
C LEU A 112 4.17 -5.11 2.26
N ALA A 113 4.56 -4.80 3.50
CA ALA A 113 4.34 -5.69 4.64
C ALA A 113 2.86 -6.09 4.85
N PRO A 114 1.91 -5.15 5.08
CA PRO A 114 0.50 -5.51 5.28
C PRO A 114 -0.15 -6.10 4.03
N LEU A 115 0.30 -5.72 2.83
CA LEU A 115 -0.13 -6.32 1.56
C LEU A 115 0.17 -7.83 1.56
N LEU A 116 1.42 -8.19 1.82
CA LEU A 116 1.88 -9.58 1.80
C LEU A 116 1.25 -10.41 2.93
N LEU A 117 1.02 -9.82 4.10
CA LEU A 117 0.32 -10.50 5.20
C LEU A 117 -1.12 -10.87 4.85
N GLY A 118 -1.85 -9.98 4.16
CA GLY A 118 -3.19 -10.27 3.68
C GLY A 118 -3.21 -11.40 2.65
N ILE A 119 -2.28 -11.36 1.69
CA ILE A 119 -2.11 -12.42 0.69
C ILE A 119 -1.78 -13.77 1.35
N GLU A 120 -0.83 -13.82 2.30
CA GLU A 120 -0.49 -15.07 3.01
C GLU A 120 -1.70 -15.64 3.75
N SER A 121 -2.47 -14.77 4.44
CA SER A 121 -3.68 -15.17 5.15
C SER A 121 -4.71 -15.80 4.21
N GLY A 122 -4.95 -15.18 3.04
CA GLY A 122 -5.87 -15.68 2.02
C GLY A 122 -5.44 -17.01 1.41
N LEU A 123 -4.16 -17.11 1.02
CA LEU A 123 -3.58 -18.33 0.47
C LEU A 123 -3.60 -19.50 1.47
N LYS A 124 -3.29 -19.23 2.75
CA LYS A 124 -3.35 -20.22 3.82
C LYS A 124 -4.78 -20.74 4.01
N ALA A 125 -5.75 -19.83 4.09
CA ALA A 125 -7.16 -20.17 4.22
C ALA A 125 -7.66 -21.05 3.06
N LYS A 126 -7.30 -20.70 1.82
CA LYS A 126 -7.59 -21.48 0.62
C LYS A 126 -6.99 -22.89 0.66
N MET A 127 -5.72 -23.01 1.05
CA MET A 127 -5.04 -24.31 1.14
C MET A 127 -5.63 -25.20 2.24
N GLU A 128 -6.01 -24.62 3.38
CA GLU A 128 -6.54 -25.36 4.53
C GLU A 128 -8.06 -25.59 4.44
N GLY A 129 -8.76 -24.93 3.51
CA GLY A 129 -10.22 -24.96 3.41
C GLY A 129 -10.90 -24.29 4.62
N THR A 130 -10.25 -23.30 5.22
CA THR A 130 -10.71 -22.60 6.43
C THR A 130 -11.07 -21.15 6.13
N PRO A 131 -11.88 -20.47 6.97
CA PRO A 131 -12.09 -19.04 6.84
C PRO A 131 -10.78 -18.25 7.06
N ALA A 132 -10.58 -17.16 6.32
CA ALA A 132 -9.42 -16.29 6.42
C ALA A 132 -9.47 -15.36 7.67
N VAL A 133 -9.55 -15.94 8.87
CA VAL A 133 -9.73 -15.22 10.15
C VAL A 133 -8.61 -14.22 10.47
N GLY A 134 -7.41 -14.43 9.93
CA GLY A 134 -6.28 -13.51 10.09
C GLY A 134 -6.30 -12.30 9.15
N LEU A 135 -7.22 -12.27 8.17
CA LEU A 135 -7.20 -11.28 7.08
C LEU A 135 -7.31 -9.85 7.61
N PHE A 136 -8.36 -9.52 8.35
CA PHE A 136 -8.53 -8.17 8.90
C PHE A 136 -7.52 -7.83 10.01
N PRO A 137 -7.29 -8.68 11.04
CA PRO A 137 -6.35 -8.37 12.11
C PRO A 137 -4.92 -8.06 11.65
N LEU A 138 -4.42 -8.80 10.64
CA LEU A 138 -3.05 -8.67 10.14
C LEU A 138 -2.87 -7.52 9.14
N THR A 139 -3.91 -7.13 8.40
CA THR A 139 -3.82 -6.11 7.35
C THR A 139 -4.13 -4.71 7.87
N LEU A 140 -5.19 -4.57 8.69
CA LEU A 140 -5.72 -3.27 9.11
C LEU A 140 -6.02 -3.22 10.60
N GLY A 141 -6.67 -4.25 11.17
CA GLY A 141 -7.25 -4.21 12.51
C GLY A 141 -6.28 -3.81 13.61
N ARG A 142 -5.09 -4.46 13.66
CA ARG A 142 -4.07 -4.15 14.67
C ARG A 142 -3.58 -2.71 14.52
N THR A 143 -3.22 -2.33 13.30
CA THR A 143 -2.66 -1.01 13.01
C THR A 143 -3.66 0.11 13.30
N LEU A 144 -4.90 -0.04 12.85
CA LEU A 144 -5.97 0.94 13.10
C LEU A 144 -6.23 1.06 14.60
N GLY A 145 -6.47 -0.07 15.29
CA GLY A 145 -6.75 -0.07 16.72
C GLY A 145 -5.63 0.59 17.53
N LEU A 146 -4.38 0.21 17.31
CA LEU A 146 -3.23 0.78 18.03
C LEU A 146 -3.03 2.27 17.68
N SER A 147 -3.25 2.68 16.43
CA SER A 147 -3.14 4.09 16.02
C SER A 147 -4.22 4.95 16.68
N PHE A 148 -5.45 4.44 16.79
CA PHE A 148 -6.55 5.13 17.46
C PHE A 148 -6.30 5.32 18.95
N LEU A 149 -5.77 4.31 19.62
CA LEU A 149 -5.49 4.35 21.05
C LEU A 149 -4.28 5.20 21.40
N SER A 150 -3.17 5.03 20.68
CA SER A 150 -1.93 5.78 20.93
C SER A 150 -2.08 7.29 20.71
N LEU A 151 -3.08 7.70 19.92
CA LEU A 151 -3.35 9.09 19.59
C LEU A 151 -4.75 9.54 20.05
N LYS A 152 -5.34 8.86 21.04
CA LYS A 152 -6.72 9.15 21.50
C LYS A 152 -6.93 10.58 21.95
N ASP A 153 -5.88 11.23 22.47
CA ASP A 153 -5.91 12.63 22.93
C ASP A 153 -5.90 13.66 21.79
N PHE A 154 -5.60 13.22 20.56
CA PHE A 154 -5.63 14.07 19.36
C PHE A 154 -6.96 13.95 18.62
N PRO A 155 -7.36 14.97 17.83
CA PRO A 155 -8.55 14.87 16.99
C PRO A 155 -8.46 13.66 16.04
N PRO A 156 -9.58 12.97 15.74
CA PRO A 156 -9.58 11.72 14.98
C PRO A 156 -8.86 11.78 13.62
N SER A 157 -8.92 12.93 12.93
CA SER A 157 -8.21 13.16 11.66
C SER A 157 -6.68 13.15 11.77
N PHE A 158 -6.13 13.31 12.97
CA PHE A 158 -4.69 13.23 13.26
C PHE A 158 -4.24 11.83 13.70
N ARG A 159 -5.17 10.91 13.98
CA ARG A 159 -4.87 9.53 14.42
C ARG A 159 -4.52 8.59 13.27
N LEU A 160 -4.63 9.07 12.03
CA LEU A 160 -4.39 8.33 10.79
C LEU A 160 -3.43 9.10 9.89
N GLY A 161 -2.71 8.39 9.03
CA GLY A 161 -1.72 8.96 8.13
C GLY A 161 -0.38 9.27 8.82
N PRO A 162 0.43 10.21 8.32
CA PRO A 162 0.21 10.99 7.11
C PRO A 162 0.60 10.26 5.83
N ASN A 163 0.40 10.98 4.72
CA ASN A 163 1.07 10.73 3.46
C ASN A 163 2.44 11.44 3.41
N GLY A 164 3.14 11.29 2.29
CA GLY A 164 4.46 11.86 2.07
C GLY A 164 4.71 12.20 0.61
N CYS A 165 5.97 12.50 0.33
CA CYS A 165 6.45 12.89 -0.99
C CYS A 165 7.63 12.00 -1.39
N TRP A 166 7.63 11.56 -2.65
CA TRP A 166 8.80 10.94 -3.26
C TRP A 166 9.82 12.00 -3.65
N ASP A 167 11.11 11.66 -3.54
CA ASP A 167 12.21 12.48 -4.07
C ASP A 167 12.12 12.67 -5.58
N ASN A 168 11.66 11.64 -6.29
CA ASN A 168 11.42 11.68 -7.71
C ASN A 168 10.29 10.72 -8.10
N VAL A 169 9.30 11.19 -8.85
CA VAL A 169 8.11 10.39 -9.22
C VAL A 169 8.40 9.38 -10.34
N ASP A 170 9.37 9.67 -11.22
CA ASP A 170 9.75 8.77 -12.32
C ASP A 170 10.78 7.71 -11.85
N ARG A 171 11.57 8.05 -10.82
CA ARG A 171 12.64 7.21 -10.27
C ARG A 171 12.63 7.25 -8.72
N PRO A 172 11.57 6.76 -8.07
CA PRO A 172 11.40 6.88 -6.62
C PRO A 172 12.48 6.11 -5.86
N LYS A 173 13.14 6.78 -4.91
CA LYS A 173 14.16 6.17 -4.04
C LYS A 173 13.96 6.51 -2.57
N LEU A 174 13.39 7.68 -2.27
CA LEU A 174 13.19 8.15 -0.91
C LEU A 174 11.76 8.69 -0.78
N PHE A 175 11.02 8.17 0.20
CA PHE A 175 9.70 8.67 0.55
C PHE A 175 9.76 9.36 1.91
N LYS A 176 9.41 10.64 1.95
CA LYS A 176 9.46 11.46 3.16
C LYS A 176 8.07 11.86 3.59
N LEU A 177 7.72 11.55 4.84
CA LEU A 177 6.44 11.91 5.42
C LEU A 177 6.29 13.43 5.59
N SER A 178 5.07 13.91 5.40
CA SER A 178 4.71 15.33 5.50
C SER A 178 4.59 15.85 6.93
N ARG A 179 4.40 14.95 7.90
CA ARG A 179 4.35 15.23 9.35
C ARG A 179 4.87 13.98 10.10
N PRO A 180 5.00 14.00 11.44
CA PRO A 180 5.36 12.81 12.21
C PRO A 180 4.44 11.63 11.90
N ALA A 181 5.01 10.43 11.89
CA ALA A 181 4.28 9.20 11.57
C ALA A 181 3.28 8.86 12.67
N THR A 182 2.11 8.35 12.25
CA THR A 182 1.27 7.52 13.10
C THR A 182 1.58 6.05 12.81
N LEU A 183 1.04 5.12 13.61
CA LEU A 183 1.15 3.69 13.31
C LEU A 183 0.45 3.32 12.00
N ALA A 184 -0.57 4.10 11.61
CA ALA A 184 -1.37 3.88 10.42
C ALA A 184 -1.08 4.95 9.35
N THR A 185 0.15 5.02 8.82
CA THR A 185 0.48 5.90 7.69
C THR A 185 -0.43 5.63 6.49
N ASP A 186 -0.57 6.60 5.58
CA ASP A 186 -1.40 6.40 4.38
C ASP A 186 -0.88 5.20 3.56
N ALA A 187 0.45 4.97 3.56
CA ALA A 187 1.06 3.83 2.89
C ALA A 187 0.70 2.48 3.55
N VAL A 188 0.76 2.41 4.87
CA VAL A 188 0.37 1.20 5.61
C VAL A 188 -1.11 0.88 5.40
N ILE A 189 -1.97 1.90 5.41
CA ILE A 189 -3.41 1.72 5.16
C ILE A 189 -3.68 1.27 3.72
N ASN A 190 -3.03 1.87 2.72
CA ASN A 190 -3.17 1.42 1.33
C ASN A 190 -2.72 -0.03 1.16
N GLY A 191 -1.58 -0.40 1.73
CA GLY A 191 -1.08 -1.78 1.70
C GLY A 191 -2.00 -2.75 2.44
N GLY A 192 -2.59 -2.33 3.56
CA GLY A 192 -3.58 -3.12 4.31
C GLY A 192 -4.88 -3.33 3.53
N MET A 193 -5.41 -2.29 2.88
CA MET A 193 -6.56 -2.42 2.00
C MET A 193 -6.27 -3.38 0.83
N ASP A 194 -5.12 -3.22 0.16
CA ASP A 194 -4.73 -4.09 -0.95
C ASP A 194 -4.50 -5.54 -0.49
N GLY A 195 -3.89 -5.75 0.67
CA GLY A 195 -3.72 -7.07 1.26
C GLY A 195 -5.03 -7.73 1.63
N ALA A 196 -5.99 -6.98 2.17
CA ALA A 196 -7.32 -7.48 2.48
C ALA A 196 -8.09 -7.88 1.22
N ILE A 197 -8.03 -7.06 0.17
CA ILE A 197 -8.67 -7.33 -1.13
C ILE A 197 -8.09 -8.61 -1.74
N LEU A 198 -6.77 -8.66 -1.95
CA LEU A 198 -6.14 -9.80 -2.62
C LEU A 198 -6.18 -11.08 -1.77
N GLY A 199 -6.07 -10.95 -0.45
CA GLY A 199 -6.25 -12.09 0.46
C GLY A 199 -7.67 -12.65 0.43
N MET A 200 -8.68 -11.79 0.35
CA MET A 200 -10.07 -12.21 0.16
C MET A 200 -10.24 -12.94 -1.17
N ASP A 201 -9.70 -12.39 -2.26
CA ASP A 201 -9.74 -13.00 -3.59
C ASP A 201 -9.17 -14.43 -3.58
N PHE A 202 -7.99 -14.63 -2.97
CA PHE A 202 -7.40 -15.96 -2.82
C PHE A 202 -8.26 -16.90 -1.97
N SER A 203 -8.79 -16.42 -0.84
CA SER A 203 -9.60 -17.26 0.06
C SER A 203 -10.93 -17.70 -0.56
N ASN A 204 -11.47 -16.92 -1.50
CA ASN A 204 -12.72 -17.20 -2.19
C ASN A 204 -12.55 -18.01 -3.48
N LEU A 205 -11.31 -18.34 -3.89
CA LEU A 205 -11.08 -19.18 -5.06
C LEU A 205 -11.79 -20.54 -4.92
N PRO A 206 -12.50 -21.01 -5.96
CA PRO A 206 -13.14 -22.33 -5.95
C PRO A 206 -12.16 -23.44 -5.58
N ALA A 207 -12.63 -24.50 -4.92
CA ALA A 207 -11.77 -25.61 -4.50
C ALA A 207 -10.97 -26.25 -5.64
N SER A 208 -11.52 -26.24 -6.86
CA SER A 208 -10.91 -26.78 -8.08
C SER A 208 -9.86 -25.88 -8.73
N GLU A 209 -9.78 -24.61 -8.33
CA GLU A 209 -8.88 -23.62 -8.90
C GLU A 209 -7.62 -23.49 -8.04
N GLU A 210 -6.47 -23.58 -8.71
CA GLU A 210 -5.17 -23.38 -8.09
C GLU A 210 -4.82 -21.88 -8.05
N PRO A 211 -4.19 -21.39 -6.98
CA PRO A 211 -3.73 -20.00 -6.91
C PRO A 211 -2.74 -19.68 -8.03
N HIS A 212 -2.95 -18.55 -8.71
CA HIS A 212 -2.02 -18.03 -9.71
C HIS A 212 -0.72 -17.56 -9.06
N ALA A 213 0.34 -17.41 -9.87
CA ALA A 213 1.63 -16.90 -9.39
C ALA A 213 1.48 -15.52 -8.74
N LEU A 214 2.31 -15.22 -7.73
CA LEU A 214 2.24 -13.96 -7.00
C LEU A 214 2.53 -12.78 -7.94
N SER A 215 3.50 -12.90 -8.84
CA SER A 215 3.79 -11.85 -9.82
C SER A 215 2.62 -11.57 -10.75
N GLU A 216 1.91 -12.60 -11.23
CA GLU A 216 0.74 -12.48 -12.10
C GLU A 216 -0.40 -11.75 -11.39
N VAL A 217 -0.70 -12.13 -10.15
CA VAL A 217 -1.75 -11.48 -9.35
C VAL A 217 -1.42 -10.01 -9.08
N LEU A 218 -0.19 -9.71 -8.65
CA LEU A 218 0.24 -8.34 -8.41
C LEU A 218 0.22 -7.51 -9.70
N LYS A 219 0.64 -8.08 -10.84
CA LYS A 219 0.61 -7.42 -12.14
C LYS A 219 -0.82 -7.14 -12.61
N GLY A 220 -1.73 -8.09 -12.44
CA GLY A 220 -3.16 -7.91 -12.74
C GLY A 220 -3.79 -6.77 -11.91
N TYR A 221 -3.41 -6.68 -10.63
CA TYR A 221 -3.95 -5.68 -9.73
C TYR A 221 -3.35 -4.27 -9.93
N TYR A 222 -2.02 -4.14 -10.07
CA TYR A 222 -1.33 -2.85 -10.11
C TYR A 222 -1.01 -2.32 -11.51
N SER A 223 -0.83 -3.19 -12.50
CA SER A 223 -0.43 -2.79 -13.87
C SER A 223 -1.63 -2.59 -14.80
N PHE A 224 -2.81 -2.28 -14.25
CA PHE A 224 -4.00 -1.94 -15.04
C PHE A 224 -3.78 -0.65 -15.85
N ILE A 225 -4.09 -0.70 -17.14
CA ILE A 225 -4.03 0.46 -18.04
C ILE A 225 -5.43 0.73 -18.57
N LEU A 226 -5.96 1.91 -18.24
CA LEU A 226 -7.26 2.36 -18.74
C LEU A 226 -7.17 2.62 -20.25
N GLN A 227 -8.12 2.09 -21.02
CA GLN A 227 -8.20 2.31 -22.46
C GLN A 227 -9.07 3.53 -22.79
N GLU A 228 -8.80 4.17 -23.92
CA GLU A 228 -9.59 5.31 -24.38
C GLU A 228 -11.05 4.91 -24.60
N GLY A 229 -11.98 5.75 -24.11
CA GLY A 229 -13.43 5.48 -24.19
C GLY A 229 -13.98 4.55 -23.11
N GLN A 230 -13.14 3.95 -22.26
CA GLN A 230 -13.58 3.17 -21.10
C GLN A 230 -13.41 3.98 -19.81
N GLY A 231 -14.50 4.13 -19.04
CA GLY A 231 -14.45 4.71 -17.70
C GLY A 231 -13.98 3.69 -16.66
N LEU A 232 -13.41 4.16 -15.55
CA LEU A 232 -13.00 3.28 -14.45
C LEU A 232 -14.20 2.54 -13.83
N ASP A 233 -15.39 3.15 -13.86
CA ASP A 233 -16.64 2.57 -13.37
C ASP A 233 -17.07 1.31 -14.14
N ALA A 234 -16.60 1.13 -15.38
CA ALA A 234 -16.89 -0.05 -16.20
C ALA A 234 -15.95 -1.24 -15.94
N VAL A 235 -14.89 -1.05 -15.14
CA VAL A 235 -13.89 -2.08 -14.85
C VAL A 235 -14.41 -2.98 -13.75
N THR A 236 -14.76 -4.23 -14.04
CA THR A 236 -15.30 -5.15 -13.03
C THR A 236 -14.23 -5.90 -12.23
N SER A 237 -12.99 -5.95 -12.71
CA SER A 237 -11.87 -6.59 -12.02
C SER A 237 -11.39 -5.76 -10.83
N HIS A 238 -10.84 -6.42 -9.81
CA HIS A 238 -10.14 -5.75 -8.73
C HIS A 238 -8.83 -5.14 -9.24
N VAL A 239 -8.74 -3.81 -9.20
CA VAL A 239 -7.57 -3.04 -9.67
C VAL A 239 -7.24 -1.95 -8.66
N SER A 240 -5.96 -1.62 -8.52
CA SER A 240 -5.47 -0.72 -7.47
C SER A 240 -6.08 0.69 -7.54
N ALA A 241 -6.41 1.18 -8.74
CA ALA A 241 -7.09 2.46 -8.94
C ALA A 241 -8.49 2.52 -8.29
N ARG A 242 -9.14 1.37 -8.09
CA ARG A 242 -10.45 1.23 -7.41
C ARG A 242 -10.32 0.74 -5.96
N ARG A 243 -9.11 0.66 -5.40
CA ARG A 243 -8.82 0.15 -4.04
C ARG A 243 -9.82 0.60 -2.99
N ARG A 244 -10.12 1.90 -2.93
CA ARG A 244 -11.01 2.49 -1.91
C ARG A 244 -12.43 1.94 -2.00
N GLU A 245 -12.95 1.85 -3.22
CA GLU A 245 -14.29 1.34 -3.50
C GLU A 245 -14.37 -0.17 -3.23
N ILE A 246 -13.39 -0.93 -3.72
CA ILE A 246 -13.32 -2.38 -3.51
C ILE A 246 -13.19 -2.67 -2.02
N SER A 247 -12.25 -2.02 -1.32
CA SER A 247 -12.06 -2.16 0.13
C SER A 247 -13.33 -1.86 0.91
N ARG A 248 -14.07 -0.80 0.55
CA ARG A 248 -15.37 -0.52 1.14
C ARG A 248 -16.33 -1.69 0.92
N SER A 249 -16.52 -2.12 -0.31
CA SER A 249 -17.45 -3.22 -0.63
C SER A 249 -17.11 -4.54 0.08
N THR A 250 -15.82 -4.80 0.31
CA THR A 250 -15.32 -6.02 0.97
C THR A 250 -15.42 -5.94 2.49
N LEU A 251 -15.12 -4.78 3.09
CA LEU A 251 -14.92 -4.65 4.54
C LEU A 251 -16.09 -3.98 5.26
N GLU A 252 -16.91 -3.17 4.59
CA GLU A 252 -18.11 -2.54 5.18
C GLU A 252 -19.08 -3.56 5.81
N PRO A 253 -19.26 -4.79 5.27
CA PRO A 253 -20.09 -5.80 5.91
C PRO A 253 -19.54 -6.38 7.24
N LEU A 254 -18.27 -6.15 7.58
CA LEU A 254 -17.57 -6.90 8.65
C LEU A 254 -17.79 -6.39 10.08
N ASP A 255 -18.69 -5.45 10.34
CA ASP A 255 -18.78 -4.73 11.64
C ASP A 255 -17.38 -4.33 12.15
N LEU A 256 -16.81 -3.31 11.51
CA LEU A 256 -15.43 -2.87 11.76
C LEU A 256 -15.15 -2.56 13.23
N TYR A 257 -16.15 -2.10 13.99
CA TYR A 257 -15.99 -1.82 15.41
C TYR A 257 -15.64 -3.10 16.17
N SER A 258 -16.46 -4.14 16.01
CA SER A 258 -16.23 -5.44 16.63
C SER A 258 -14.90 -6.04 16.18
N GLN A 259 -14.58 -5.98 14.89
CA GLN A 259 -13.31 -6.50 14.36
C GLN A 259 -12.08 -5.82 14.98
N VAL A 260 -12.10 -4.50 15.13
CA VAL A 260 -10.98 -3.77 15.76
C VAL A 260 -10.90 -4.09 17.26
N MET A 261 -12.03 -4.14 17.97
CA MET A 261 -12.06 -4.44 19.40
C MET A 261 -11.58 -5.87 19.69
N GLU A 262 -12.01 -6.86 18.92
CA GLU A 262 -11.54 -8.25 19.02
C GLU A 262 -10.05 -8.36 18.71
N THR A 263 -9.57 -7.63 17.68
CA THR A 263 -8.15 -7.58 17.36
C THR A 263 -7.33 -7.00 18.51
N LEU A 264 -7.78 -5.89 19.12
CA LEU A 264 -7.10 -5.27 20.27
C LEU A 264 -7.09 -6.20 21.49
N ALA A 265 -8.21 -6.87 21.78
CA ALA A 265 -8.28 -7.85 22.85
C ALA A 265 -7.27 -8.99 22.66
N LEU A 266 -7.11 -9.47 21.43
CA LEU A 266 -6.10 -10.47 21.09
C LEU A 266 -4.68 -9.93 21.25
N VAL A 267 -4.40 -8.72 20.76
CA VAL A 267 -3.08 -8.06 20.92
C VAL A 267 -2.70 -8.00 22.40
N TRP A 268 -3.60 -7.50 23.27
CA TRP A 268 -3.31 -7.39 24.69
C TRP A 268 -3.11 -8.74 25.37
N LYS A 269 -3.86 -9.77 24.97
CA LYS A 269 -3.67 -11.14 25.47
C LYS A 269 -2.30 -11.71 25.09
N LEU A 270 -1.88 -11.51 23.85
CA LEU A 270 -0.60 -12.03 23.35
C LEU A 270 0.59 -11.25 23.93
N GLU A 271 0.46 -9.95 24.13
CA GLU A 271 1.50 -9.06 24.67
C GLU A 271 1.48 -8.95 26.21
N LYS A 272 0.51 -9.59 26.88
CA LYS A 272 0.31 -9.56 28.35
C LYS A 272 0.05 -8.16 28.90
N THR A 273 -0.76 -7.38 28.19
CA THR A 273 -1.14 -6.01 28.52
C THR A 273 -2.66 -5.85 28.69
N GLU A 274 -3.35 -6.88 29.18
CA GLU A 274 -4.81 -6.94 29.28
C GLU A 274 -5.41 -5.83 30.17
N TRP A 275 -4.60 -5.26 31.08
CA TRP A 275 -5.02 -4.13 31.90
C TRP A 275 -5.44 -2.90 31.09
N ILE A 276 -4.99 -2.76 29.84
CA ILE A 276 -5.41 -1.68 28.94
C ILE A 276 -6.92 -1.77 28.63
N ALA A 277 -7.51 -2.97 28.65
CA ALA A 277 -8.94 -3.16 28.44
C ALA A 277 -9.83 -2.53 29.53
N LEU A 278 -9.24 -2.13 30.67
CA LEU A 278 -9.95 -1.45 31.75
C LEU A 278 -10.16 0.05 31.47
N ASP A 279 -9.49 0.61 30.45
CA ASP A 279 -9.72 1.98 30.02
C ASP A 279 -11.09 2.10 29.32
N THR A 280 -11.98 2.87 29.93
CA THR A 280 -13.36 3.06 29.46
C THR A 280 -13.44 3.90 28.18
N GLU A 281 -12.36 4.59 27.78
CA GLU A 281 -12.32 5.43 26.59
C GLU A 281 -11.93 4.66 25.32
N VAL A 282 -11.46 3.41 25.44
CA VAL A 282 -11.03 2.57 24.30
C VAL A 282 -12.11 2.51 23.23
N GLY A 283 -13.35 2.17 23.63
CA GLY A 283 -14.47 2.04 22.69
C GLY A 283 -14.76 3.35 21.96
N LYS A 284 -14.68 4.50 22.65
CA LYS A 284 -14.86 5.81 22.03
C LYS A 284 -13.73 6.13 21.05
N ALA A 285 -12.48 5.87 21.43
CA ALA A 285 -11.32 6.11 20.57
C ALA A 285 -11.40 5.30 19.26
N VAL A 286 -11.85 4.04 19.36
CA VAL A 286 -12.09 3.17 18.20
C VAL A 286 -13.24 3.68 17.34
N THR A 287 -14.39 4.03 17.92
CA THR A 287 -15.53 4.59 17.18
C THR A 287 -15.15 5.86 16.41
N ASP A 288 -14.55 6.83 17.09
CA ASP A 288 -14.12 8.09 16.49
C ASP A 288 -13.06 7.87 15.38
N GLY A 289 -12.13 6.95 15.63
CA GLY A 289 -11.07 6.59 14.69
C GLY A 289 -11.60 5.91 13.43
N LEU A 290 -12.54 4.97 13.58
CA LEU A 290 -13.20 4.30 12.46
C LEU A 290 -14.01 5.27 11.62
N GLN A 291 -14.73 6.21 12.24
CA GLN A 291 -15.45 7.25 11.51
C GLN A 291 -14.48 8.11 10.67
N ALA A 292 -13.32 8.46 11.21
CA ALA A 292 -12.27 9.17 10.47
C ALA A 292 -11.66 8.32 9.35
N PHE A 293 -11.48 7.01 9.57
CA PHE A 293 -11.00 6.08 8.55
C PHE A 293 -11.98 5.98 7.38
N VAL A 294 -13.27 5.71 7.64
CA VAL A 294 -14.32 5.62 6.61
C VAL A 294 -14.39 6.91 5.81
N HIS A 295 -14.45 8.05 6.50
CA HIS A 295 -14.52 9.34 5.84
C HIS A 295 -13.30 9.61 4.93
N LYS A 296 -12.09 9.32 5.41
CA LYS A 296 -10.85 9.62 4.67
C LYS A 296 -10.57 8.63 3.56
N TYR A 297 -10.80 7.33 3.75
CA TYR A 297 -10.34 6.27 2.85
C TYR A 297 -11.44 5.62 2.03
N TRP A 298 -12.73 5.79 2.36
CA TRP A 298 -13.85 5.26 1.59
C TRP A 298 -14.76 6.32 0.98
N ASP A 299 -15.04 7.41 1.69
CA ASP A 299 -15.95 8.46 1.19
C ASP A 299 -15.22 9.51 0.33
N CYS A 300 -14.06 9.99 0.79
CA CYS A 300 -13.29 10.98 0.04
C CYS A 300 -12.58 10.34 -1.17
N PRO A 301 -12.49 11.03 -2.32
CA PRO A 301 -11.66 10.59 -3.43
C PRO A 301 -10.16 10.65 -3.08
N GLN A 302 -9.35 9.82 -3.73
CA GLN A 302 -7.89 9.88 -3.61
C GLN A 302 -7.36 11.12 -4.34
N ILE A 303 -6.97 12.14 -3.57
CA ILE A 303 -6.28 13.31 -4.11
C ILE A 303 -4.77 13.02 -4.18
N ILE A 304 -4.17 13.25 -5.35
CA ILE A 304 -2.72 13.23 -5.55
C ILE A 304 -2.18 14.64 -5.27
N ALA A 305 -1.50 14.81 -4.13
CA ALA A 305 -1.00 16.11 -3.70
C ALA A 305 0.12 16.63 -4.62
N ARG A 306 0.36 17.95 -4.56
CA ARG A 306 1.37 18.67 -5.36
C ARG A 306 2.71 17.95 -5.46
N CYS A 307 3.29 17.58 -4.33
CA CYS A 307 4.60 16.92 -4.33
C CYS A 307 4.54 15.52 -4.94
N GLN A 308 3.39 14.82 -4.86
CA GLN A 308 3.24 13.47 -5.36
C GLN A 308 3.22 13.41 -6.89
N TRP A 309 2.80 14.48 -7.59
CA TRP A 309 2.93 14.59 -9.05
C TRP A 309 4.15 15.41 -9.49
N GLY A 310 5.04 15.79 -8.56
CA GLY A 310 6.28 16.50 -8.87
C GLY A 310 6.09 17.98 -9.21
N ALA A 311 5.12 18.64 -8.59
CA ALA A 311 4.91 20.07 -8.74
C ALA A 311 6.14 20.88 -8.33
N LYS A 312 6.44 21.94 -9.09
CA LYS A 312 7.28 23.03 -8.61
C LYS A 312 6.57 23.80 -7.48
N ALA A 313 7.35 24.48 -6.65
CA ALA A 313 6.82 25.45 -5.70
C ALA A 313 6.07 26.57 -6.44
N HIS A 314 5.07 27.15 -5.77
CA HIS A 314 4.43 28.36 -6.25
C HIS A 314 5.44 29.54 -6.19
N GLN A 315 5.23 30.55 -7.02
CA GLN A 315 6.00 31.79 -7.01
C GLN A 315 5.23 32.86 -6.22
N GLY A 316 5.92 33.56 -5.32
CA GLY A 316 5.31 34.57 -4.45
C GLY A 316 4.55 33.96 -3.27
N THR A 317 3.58 34.70 -2.72
CA THR A 317 2.80 34.29 -1.55
C THR A 317 1.37 33.94 -1.97
N PRO A 318 0.91 32.69 -1.78
CA PRO A 318 -0.47 32.31 -2.08
C PRO A 318 -1.45 33.12 -1.22
N ILE A 319 -2.52 33.62 -1.83
CA ILE A 319 -3.62 34.28 -1.13
C ILE A 319 -4.62 33.20 -0.69
N PRO A 320 -4.86 33.01 0.62
CA PRO A 320 -5.86 32.07 1.11
C PRO A 320 -7.26 32.46 0.63
N LEU A 321 -8.07 31.47 0.27
CA LEU A 321 -9.49 31.71 -0.04
C LEU A 321 -10.31 31.79 1.25
N SER A 322 -11.31 32.66 1.27
CA SER A 322 -12.32 32.69 2.34
C SER A 322 -13.27 31.50 2.19
N LEU A 323 -13.35 30.66 3.22
CA LEU A 323 -14.22 29.50 3.26
C LEU A 323 -15.55 29.83 4.00
N PRO A 324 -16.69 29.18 3.64
CA PRO A 324 -16.85 28.22 2.55
C PRO A 324 -16.88 28.89 1.16
N LEU A 325 -16.44 28.16 0.13
CA LEU A 325 -16.50 28.63 -1.25
C LEU A 325 -17.96 28.61 -1.76
N GLN A 326 -18.38 29.68 -2.44
CA GLN A 326 -19.76 29.83 -2.95
C GLN A 326 -19.94 29.39 -4.41
N PHE A 327 -18.84 29.25 -5.16
CA PHE A 327 -18.85 28.96 -6.59
C PHE A 327 -17.90 27.81 -6.93
N LEU A 328 -18.33 26.94 -7.84
CA LEU A 328 -17.53 25.90 -8.48
C LEU A 328 -17.51 26.16 -9.98
N TYR A 329 -16.31 26.28 -10.56
CA TYR A 329 -16.13 26.50 -11.99
C TYR A 329 -15.54 25.23 -12.62
N VAL A 330 -16.25 24.65 -13.57
CA VAL A 330 -15.82 23.45 -14.28
C VAL A 330 -15.12 23.87 -15.58
N HIS A 331 -13.88 23.41 -15.75
CA HIS A 331 -13.06 23.68 -16.93
C HIS A 331 -12.55 22.38 -17.53
N HIS A 332 -12.33 22.38 -18.86
CA HIS A 332 -11.48 21.40 -19.52
C HIS A 332 -10.09 22.01 -19.77
N THR A 333 -9.06 21.18 -19.88
CA THR A 333 -7.74 21.62 -20.33
C THR A 333 -7.73 21.69 -21.86
N TYR A 334 -7.12 22.74 -22.44
CA TYR A 334 -6.94 22.82 -23.90
C TYR A 334 -5.64 22.14 -24.34
N GLN A 335 -4.54 22.43 -23.64
CA GLN A 335 -3.25 21.77 -23.83
C GLN A 335 -2.73 21.33 -22.45
N PRO A 336 -2.44 20.02 -22.25
CA PRO A 336 -2.61 18.90 -23.18
C PRO A 336 -4.09 18.63 -23.55
N SER A 337 -4.33 18.26 -24.82
CA SER A 337 -5.66 18.08 -25.40
C SER A 337 -6.18 16.64 -25.30
N SER A 338 -5.27 15.67 -25.23
CA SER A 338 -5.61 14.25 -25.10
C SER A 338 -5.77 13.87 -23.63
N PRO A 339 -6.70 12.98 -23.29
CA PRO A 339 -6.83 12.48 -21.94
C PRO A 339 -5.56 11.73 -21.52
N CYS A 340 -5.12 11.94 -20.29
CA CYS A 340 -4.08 11.15 -19.68
C CYS A 340 -4.72 9.93 -18.99
N LEU A 341 -4.21 8.73 -19.27
CA LEU A 341 -4.82 7.46 -18.80
C LEU A 341 -3.93 6.68 -17.83
N SER A 342 -2.82 7.28 -17.41
CA SER A 342 -1.90 6.70 -16.42
C SER A 342 -1.32 7.80 -15.55
N PHE A 343 -0.94 7.47 -14.31
CA PHE A 343 -0.32 8.45 -13.40
C PHE A 343 0.94 9.09 -14.01
N GLN A 344 1.77 8.33 -14.71
CA GLN A 344 2.98 8.85 -15.34
C GLN A 344 2.64 9.93 -16.39
N ASN A 345 1.66 9.65 -17.25
CA ASN A 345 1.21 10.62 -18.25
C ASN A 345 0.52 11.81 -17.59
N CYS A 346 -0.41 11.58 -16.66
CA CYS A 346 -1.14 12.65 -15.98
C CYS A 346 -0.22 13.56 -15.18
N SER A 347 0.74 13.01 -14.45
CA SER A 347 1.69 13.81 -13.68
C SER A 347 2.62 14.62 -14.60
N ARG A 348 3.07 14.06 -15.73
CA ARG A 348 3.84 14.79 -16.75
C ARG A 348 3.02 15.94 -17.34
N ASP A 349 1.77 15.69 -17.66
CA ASP A 349 0.85 16.66 -18.25
C ASP A 349 0.56 17.81 -17.26
N MET A 350 0.32 17.49 -15.98
CA MET A 350 0.23 18.47 -14.89
C MET A 350 1.49 19.33 -14.75
N ARG A 351 2.69 18.71 -14.80
CA ARG A 351 3.97 19.45 -14.79
C ARG A 351 4.14 20.34 -16.02
N SER A 352 3.69 19.89 -17.20
CA SER A 352 3.73 20.69 -18.43
C SER A 352 2.81 21.91 -18.33
N MET A 353 1.58 21.74 -17.83
CA MET A 353 0.65 22.85 -17.62
C MET A 353 1.16 23.85 -16.58
N GLN A 354 1.70 23.36 -15.46
CA GLN A 354 2.29 24.22 -14.44
C GLN A 354 3.43 25.06 -15.02
N ARG A 355 4.33 24.43 -15.79
CA ARG A 355 5.44 25.12 -16.45
C ARG A 355 4.93 26.24 -17.36
N PHE A 356 3.95 25.95 -18.21
CA PHE A 356 3.37 26.95 -19.10
C PHE A 356 2.74 28.12 -18.34
N HIS A 357 1.98 27.84 -17.28
CA HIS A 357 1.40 28.90 -16.46
C HIS A 357 2.46 29.77 -15.76
N GLN A 358 3.52 29.17 -15.23
CA GLN A 358 4.56 29.89 -14.50
C GLN A 358 5.58 30.59 -15.40
N GLU A 359 6.11 29.90 -16.41
CA GLU A 359 7.25 30.35 -17.22
C GLU A 359 6.79 31.19 -18.41
N ASP A 360 5.67 30.83 -19.07
CA ASP A 360 5.17 31.55 -20.26
C ASP A 360 4.13 32.62 -19.91
N ARG A 361 3.22 32.34 -18.97
CA ARG A 361 2.17 33.31 -18.56
C ARG A 361 2.53 34.17 -17.36
N GLY A 362 3.63 33.88 -16.67
CA GLY A 362 4.07 34.61 -15.48
C GLY A 362 3.11 34.48 -14.29
N TRP A 363 2.30 33.41 -14.22
CA TRP A 363 1.42 33.16 -13.09
C TRP A 363 2.20 32.58 -11.92
N SER A 364 1.69 32.77 -10.70
CA SER A 364 2.31 32.21 -9.49
C SER A 364 2.33 30.69 -9.47
N ASP A 365 1.36 30.02 -10.11
CA ASP A 365 1.21 28.57 -10.06
C ASP A 365 0.31 28.06 -11.19
N ILE A 366 0.03 26.75 -11.21
CA ILE A 366 -1.01 26.17 -12.06
C ILE A 366 -2.37 26.82 -11.75
N GLY A 367 -3.11 27.24 -12.79
CA GLY A 367 -4.34 28.03 -12.64
C GLY A 367 -5.60 27.27 -12.22
N TYR A 368 -5.48 26.00 -11.85
CA TYR A 368 -6.60 25.14 -11.44
C TYR A 368 -6.39 24.65 -10.00
N ARG A 369 -7.49 24.35 -9.28
CA ARG A 369 -7.46 23.96 -7.87
C ARG A 369 -7.77 22.50 -7.64
#